data_AF-A0A673GF56-F1
#
_entry.id   AF-A0A673GF56-F1
#
_cell.length_a   1.000
_cell.length_b   1.000
_cell.length_c   1.000
_cell.angle_alpha   90.00
_cell.angle_beta   90.00
_cell.angle_gamma   90.00
#
_symmetry.space_group_name_H-M   'P 1'
#
loop_
_entity.id
_entity.type
_entity.pdbx_description
1 polymer ?
#
loop_
_entity_poly.entity_id
_entity_poly.type
_entity_poly.pdbx_seq_one_letter_code
_entity_poly.pdbx_strand_id
1 'polypeptide(L)'
;MLTSCFLRFTAEFDLRTYDPEGVIFFAGGHLNSSWIVLVMHHGKLELQLKYGAVSRVTSSGPQVNDGQWHKFGLKHFAILFR
;
A
#
# COMPACT_ATOMS: atom_id res chain seq x y z
N MET A 1 -14.83 23.84 12.39
CA MET A 1 -15.04 22.43 12.78
C MET A 1 -14.67 21.59 11.56
N LEU A 2 -13.39 21.23 11.42
CA LEU A 2 -12.87 20.52 10.23
C LEU A 2 -13.15 19.02 10.39
N THR A 3 -14.14 18.52 9.66
CA THR A 3 -14.38 17.08 9.54
C THR A 3 -13.23 16.47 8.76
N SER A 4 -12.29 15.82 9.46
CA SER A 4 -11.31 14.94 8.83
C SER A 4 -12.08 13.84 8.09
N CYS A 5 -12.01 13.79 6.76
CA CYS A 5 -12.67 12.74 6.00
C CYS A 5 -11.82 11.47 6.11
N PHE A 6 -12.30 10.49 6.86
CA PHE A 6 -11.70 9.18 6.95
C PHE A 6 -12.13 8.35 5.73
N LEU A 7 -11.31 8.36 4.68
CA LEU A 7 -11.45 7.38 3.62
C LEU A 7 -10.92 6.04 4.15
N ARG A 8 -11.86 5.18 4.54
CA ARG A 8 -11.61 3.75 4.78
C ARG A 8 -11.76 3.03 3.46
N PHE A 9 -10.71 2.37 3.01
CA PHE A 9 -10.80 1.47 1.87
C PHE A 9 -10.29 0.09 2.27
N THR A 10 -10.81 -0.92 1.59
CA THR A 10 -10.35 -2.30 1.64
C THR A 10 -9.96 -2.69 0.23
N ALA A 11 -8.79 -3.29 0.06
CA ALA A 11 -8.32 -3.81 -1.22
C ALA A 11 -7.79 -5.23 -1.01
N GLU A 12 -8.11 -6.14 -1.93
CA GLU A 12 -7.63 -7.51 -1.94
C GLU A 12 -6.94 -7.78 -3.27
N PHE A 13 -5.85 -8.54 -3.22
CA PHE A 13 -5.01 -8.86 -4.36
C PHE A 13 -4.61 -10.33 -4.31
N ASP A 14 -4.50 -10.93 -5.48
CA ASP A 14 -3.89 -12.23 -5.70
C ASP A 14 -2.63 -12.02 -6.55
N LEU A 15 -1.45 -12.41 -6.04
CA LEU A 15 -0.17 -12.23 -6.71
C LEU A 15 0.59 -13.54 -6.78
N ARG A 16 1.33 -13.73 -7.88
CA ARG A 16 2.34 -14.76 -8.04
C ARG A 16 3.54 -14.16 -8.75
N THR A 17 4.70 -14.16 -8.10
CA THR A 17 5.95 -13.63 -8.67
C THR A 17 7.17 -14.37 -8.11
N TYR A 18 8.29 -14.28 -8.81
CA TYR A 18 9.63 -14.63 -8.32
C TYR A 18 10.49 -13.40 -8.04
N ASP A 19 10.10 -12.25 -8.59
CA ASP A 19 10.88 -11.02 -8.48
C ASP A 19 10.88 -10.53 -7.03
N PRO A 20 12.03 -10.17 -6.44
CA PRO A 20 12.10 -9.69 -5.07
C PRO A 20 11.68 -8.22 -4.93
N GLU A 21 11.46 -7.51 -6.05
CA GLU A 21 11.22 -6.07 -6.11
C GLU A 21 10.14 -5.76 -7.16
N GLY A 22 9.26 -4.78 -6.89
CA GLY A 22 8.29 -4.32 -7.91
C GLY A 22 7.12 -3.50 -7.35
N VAL A 23 6.41 -2.78 -8.22
CA VAL A 23 5.18 -2.07 -7.86
C VAL A 23 3.97 -2.94 -8.15
N ILE A 24 3.12 -3.16 -7.15
CA ILE A 24 1.92 -3.98 -7.27
C ILE A 24 0.69 -3.09 -7.48
N PHE A 25 0.59 -1.99 -6.73
CA PHE A 25 -0.54 -1.06 -6.81
C PHE A 25 -0.09 0.35 -6.50
N PHE A 26 -0.64 1.33 -7.22
CA PHE A 26 -0.41 2.75 -6.98
C PHE A 26 -1.73 3.52 -7.11
N ALA A 27 -2.00 4.39 -6.15
CA ALA A 27 -3.07 5.37 -6.23
C ALA A 27 -2.60 6.71 -5.66
N GLY A 28 -2.88 7.80 -6.38
CA GLY A 28 -2.50 9.15 -5.98
C GLY A 28 -3.43 10.18 -6.60
N GLY A 29 -3.61 11.29 -5.89
CA GLY A 29 -4.40 12.43 -6.37
C GLY A 29 -3.60 13.35 -7.30
N HIS A 30 -4.30 14.18 -8.09
CA HIS A 30 -3.66 15.28 -8.81
C HIS A 30 -2.92 16.22 -7.83
N LEU A 31 -1.75 16.71 -8.21
CA LEU A 31 -0.87 17.63 -7.47
C LEU A 31 0.08 16.99 -6.43
N ASN A 32 0.34 15.67 -6.48
CA ASN A 32 1.40 15.00 -5.70
C ASN A 32 1.31 15.16 -4.17
N SER A 33 0.17 15.63 -3.64
CA SER A 33 0.00 15.92 -2.21
C SER A 33 -0.23 14.66 -1.39
N SER A 34 -0.80 13.63 -2.02
CA SER A 34 -1.19 12.39 -1.35
C SER A 34 -1.07 11.20 -2.29
N TRP A 35 -0.41 10.13 -1.86
CA TRP A 35 -0.34 8.88 -2.59
C TRP A 35 -0.22 7.68 -1.65
N ILE A 36 -0.58 6.53 -2.18
CA ILE A 36 -0.39 5.22 -1.59
C ILE A 36 0.19 4.28 -2.65
N VAL A 37 1.19 3.51 -2.27
CA VAL A 37 1.78 2.49 -3.14
C VAL A 37 1.98 1.22 -2.34
N LEU A 38 1.59 0.11 -2.93
CA LEU A 38 1.91 -1.23 -2.46
C LEU A 38 3.02 -1.77 -3.35
N VAL A 39 4.15 -2.09 -2.73
CA VAL A 39 5.35 -2.58 -3.41
C VAL A 39 5.77 -3.91 -2.84
N MET A 40 6.51 -4.66 -3.65
CA MET A 40 7.35 -5.74 -3.19
C MET A 40 8.75 -5.19 -2.97
N HIS A 41 9.32 -5.45 -1.79
CA HIS A 41 10.66 -5.05 -1.41
C HIS A 41 11.31 -6.19 -0.59
N HIS A 42 12.46 -6.69 -1.07
CA HIS A 42 13.14 -7.88 -0.59
C HIS A 42 12.23 -9.12 -0.47
N GLY A 43 11.31 -9.28 -1.44
CA GLY A 43 10.33 -10.36 -1.51
C GLY A 43 9.16 -10.23 -0.54
N LYS A 44 9.08 -9.15 0.25
CA LYS A 44 7.99 -8.86 1.19
C LYS A 44 7.10 -7.75 0.69
N LEU A 45 5.85 -7.74 1.16
CA LEU A 45 4.93 -6.66 0.85
C LEU A 45 5.20 -5.46 1.75
N GLU A 46 5.22 -4.28 1.14
CA GLU A 46 5.42 -3.01 1.81
C GLU A 46 4.40 -1.99 1.32
N LEU A 47 3.64 -1.43 2.26
CA LEU A 47 2.70 -0.36 2.00
C LEU A 47 3.36 0.98 2.38
N GLN A 48 3.51 1.85 1.39
CA GLN A 48 4.01 3.19 1.59
C GLN A 48 2.89 4.19 1.32
N LEU A 49 2.83 5.23 2.15
CA LEU A 49 1.90 6.33 1.98
C LEU A 49 2.60 7.67 2.19
N LYS A 50 2.10 8.67 1.48
CA LYS A 50 2.42 10.07 1.71
C LYS A 50 1.14 10.87 1.77
N TYR A 51 1.07 11.75 2.74
CA TYR A 51 0.01 12.75 2.85
C TYR A 51 0.61 14.06 3.39
N GLY A 52 0.66 15.09 2.53
CA GLY A 52 1.34 16.35 2.84
C GLY A 52 2.82 16.14 3.17
N ALA A 53 3.24 16.57 4.36
CA ALA A 53 4.60 16.39 4.87
C ALA A 53 4.83 15.05 5.57
N VAL A 54 3.77 14.25 5.78
CA VAL A 54 3.86 12.96 6.50
C VAL A 54 4.05 11.83 5.50
N SER A 55 5.03 10.98 5.76
CA SER A 55 5.24 9.71 5.08
C SER A 55 5.23 8.56 6.08
N ARG A 56 4.64 7.42 5.70
CA ARG A 56 4.66 6.21 6.52
C ARG A 56 4.88 5.00 5.64
N VAL A 57 5.68 4.07 6.16
CA VAL A 57 6.01 2.80 5.52
C VAL A 57 5.63 1.69 6.49
N THR A 58 4.96 0.67 5.98
CA THR A 58 4.57 -0.51 6.76
C THR A 58 4.91 -1.75 5.95
N SER A 59 5.91 -2.52 6.40
CA SER A 59 6.21 -3.84 5.85
C SER A 59 5.58 -4.90 6.75
N SER A 60 4.98 -5.92 6.14
CA SER A 60 4.36 -7.01 6.90
C SER A 60 4.37 -8.32 6.12
N GLY A 61 4.23 -9.42 6.88
CA GLY A 61 4.04 -10.75 6.31
C GLY A 61 5.34 -11.49 5.94
N PRO A 62 5.19 -12.74 5.45
CA PRO A 62 6.28 -13.56 4.96
C PRO A 62 6.79 -13.06 3.61
N GLN A 63 7.89 -13.66 3.13
CA GLN A 63 8.27 -13.52 1.73
C GLN A 63 7.23 -14.22 0.84
N VAL A 64 6.85 -13.58 -0.27
CA VAL A 64 5.77 -14.03 -1.18
C VAL A 64 6.25 -14.16 -2.63
N ASN A 65 7.57 -14.10 -2.86
CA ASN A 65 8.20 -14.22 -4.17
C ASN A 65 8.67 -15.66 -4.49
N ASP A 66 7.90 -16.66 -4.08
CA ASP A 66 8.20 -18.10 -4.23
C ASP A 66 7.57 -18.74 -5.49
N GLY A 67 6.90 -17.93 -6.33
CA GLY A 67 6.18 -18.40 -7.49
C GLY A 67 4.87 -19.14 -7.19
N GLN A 68 4.39 -19.12 -5.95
CA GLN A 68 3.06 -19.59 -5.58
C GLN A 68 2.05 -18.43 -5.58
N TRP A 69 0.76 -18.76 -5.63
CA TRP A 69 -0.29 -17.77 -5.49
C TRP A 69 -0.45 -17.36 -4.03
N HIS A 70 -0.34 -16.07 -3.76
CA HIS A 70 -0.56 -15.48 -2.44
C HIS A 70 -1.72 -14.50 -2.50
N LYS A 71 -2.68 -14.65 -1.57
CA LYS A 71 -3.76 -13.70 -1.36
C LYS A 71 -3.39 -12.77 -0.21
N PHE A 72 -3.46 -11.46 -0.44
CA PHE A 72 -3.28 -10.45 0.60
C PHE A 72 -4.31 -9.34 0.49
N GLY A 73 -4.58 -8.70 1.62
CA GLY A 73 -5.54 -7.63 1.70
C GLY A 73 -5.10 -6.52 2.63
N LEU A 74 -5.36 -5.28 2.21
CA LEU A 74 -5.26 -4.10 3.05
C LEU A 74 -6.63 -3.88 3.70
N LYS A 75 -6.69 -3.96 5.03
CA LYS A 75 -7.93 -3.76 5.81
C LYS A 75 -7.80 -2.59 6.77
N HIS A 76 -8.89 -1.84 6.92
CA HIS A 76 -9.00 -0.71 7.86
C HIS A 76 -7.94 0.37 7.70
N PHE A 77 -7.48 0.60 6.46
CA PHE A 77 -6.53 1.66 6.20
C PHE A 77 -7.24 3.02 6.20
N ALA A 78 -6.74 3.97 6.99
CA ALA A 78 -7.26 5.32 7.05
C ALA A 78 -6.26 6.29 6.44
N ILE A 79 -6.67 6.98 5.37
CA ILE A 79 -5.90 8.09 4.82
C ILE A 79 -6.52 9.37 5.39
N LEU A 80 -5.70 10.17 6.07
CA LEU A 80 -6.10 11.48 6.58
C LEU A 80 -5.96 12.48 5.45
N PHE A 81 -7.06 12.94 4.85
CA PHE A 81 -7.06 14.14 4.02
C PHE A 81 -7.39 15.34 4.93
N ARG A 82 -6.41 16.20 5.23
CA ARG A 82 -6.63 17.60 5.63
C ARG A 82 -7.17 18.41 4.46
#